data_AF-A0A6I9YR32-F1
#
_entry.id   AF-A0A6I9YR32-F1
#
_cell.length_a   1.000
_cell.length_b   1.000
_cell.length_c   1.000
_cell.angle_alpha   90.00
_cell.angle_beta   90.00
_cell.angle_gamma   90.00
#
_symmetry.space_group_name_H-M   'P 1'
#
loop_
_entity.id
_entity.type
_entity.pdbx_description
1 polymer ?
#
loop_
_entity_poly.entity_id
_entity_poly.type
_entity_poly.pdbx_seq_one_letter_code
_entity_poly.pdbx_strand_id
1 'polypeptide(L)'
;MTHILRELHRSGLKISKREEVEAVTIIETPPLVVVGLVGYIETPRGLRNFKTIFAEHISDECRRRFYKNWHKSKKKAFTKYCKKWQDEAGKKQLEKDFVSMKKYCKIIRVIVHTQMKLLPMRQKKAHIMEIQLNGGSVAEKVDWAREKLEKQVSVHSVFSQNEMIDVIGVTKGHGMKGVTSRWHTKKLPRKTHKGLRKVACIGAWHPARVGYSIARAGQKGYHHRTELNKKVYRIGRGIHVEDGKVIRNNASTNYDPTEKTITPLGGFPQYGEVNNDFVMVKGCVLGTRKRVLTLRKSLLVHTSRKALEAVELKFIDTTSKFGHGCFQTAQEKRAFMSLLPPPTAEALTLDALQGALKEQAAALELKIEEKITSAFKEVSEEISGIKELIQTRNQQRREDLVEAFKD
;
A
#
# COMPACT_ATOMS: atom_id res chain seq x y z
N MET A 1 -13.65 1.79 -1.48
CA MET A 1 -14.58 2.81 -0.94
C MET A 1 -15.47 2.11 0.06
N THR A 2 -15.75 2.78 1.16
CA THR A 2 -16.72 2.36 2.16
C THR A 2 -17.47 3.61 2.65
N HIS A 3 -18.30 3.48 3.68
CA HIS A 3 -18.86 4.63 4.38
C HIS A 3 -18.44 4.61 5.85
N ILE A 4 -18.49 5.78 6.47
CA ILE A 4 -18.21 5.99 7.88
C ILE A 4 -19.38 6.68 8.54
N LEU A 5 -19.48 6.53 9.86
CA LEU A 5 -20.33 7.34 10.71
C LEU A 5 -19.43 8.27 11.52
N ARG A 6 -19.80 9.54 11.57
CA ARG A 6 -19.12 10.54 12.41
C ARG A 6 -20.14 11.52 12.96
N GLU A 7 -19.77 12.16 14.06
CA GLU A 7 -20.52 13.31 14.53
C GLU A 7 -20.06 14.59 13.80
N LEU A 8 -21.01 15.49 13.57
CA LEU A 8 -20.75 16.75 12.89
C LEU A 8 -20.73 17.91 13.87
N HIS A 9 -19.57 18.56 14.02
CA HIS A 9 -19.37 19.68 14.95
C HIS A 9 -19.28 21.02 14.21
N ARG A 10 -20.30 21.35 13.40
CA ARG A 10 -20.38 22.64 12.69
C ARG A 10 -21.53 23.47 13.23
N SER A 11 -21.19 24.48 14.03
CA SER A 11 -22.14 25.46 14.56
C SER A 11 -22.96 26.12 13.44
N GLY A 12 -24.27 26.19 13.63
CA GLY A 12 -25.22 26.80 12.70
C GLY A 12 -25.86 25.85 11.67
N LEU A 13 -25.46 24.58 11.61
CA LEU A 13 -26.17 23.57 10.80
C LEU A 13 -27.22 22.84 11.63
N LYS A 14 -28.38 22.53 11.03
CA LYS A 14 -29.43 21.71 11.65
C LYS A 14 -28.94 20.30 12.05
N ILE A 15 -27.91 19.81 11.37
CA ILE A 15 -27.28 18.50 11.58
C ILE A 15 -26.12 18.58 12.60
N SER A 16 -25.83 19.77 13.16
CA SER A 16 -24.80 19.88 14.19
C SER A 16 -25.12 18.99 15.39
N LYS A 17 -24.09 18.32 15.94
CA LYS A 17 -24.19 17.33 17.02
C LYS A 17 -25.08 16.12 16.69
N ARG A 18 -25.30 15.86 15.39
CA ARG A 18 -25.94 14.64 14.91
C ARG A 18 -24.93 13.82 14.13
N GLU A 19 -25.25 12.55 14.00
CA GLU A 19 -24.45 11.60 13.25
C GLU A 19 -24.74 11.74 11.75
N GLU A 20 -23.69 11.75 10.96
CA GLU A 20 -23.77 11.79 9.50
C GLU A 20 -23.01 10.59 8.93
N VAL A 21 -23.65 9.92 7.97
CA VAL A 21 -23.01 8.87 7.18
C VAL A 21 -22.36 9.51 5.96
N GLU A 22 -21.06 9.32 5.82
CA GLU A 22 -20.32 9.88 4.70
C GLU A 22 -19.55 8.79 3.94
N ALA A 23 -19.59 8.87 2.62
CA ALA A 23 -18.78 8.01 1.77
C ALA A 23 -17.31 8.40 1.87
N VAL A 24 -16.43 7.39 1.89
CA VAL A 24 -14.98 7.56 1.92
C VAL A 24 -14.28 6.69 0.89
N THR A 25 -13.14 7.17 0.40
CA THR A 25 -12.22 6.38 -0.40
C THR A 25 -11.00 5.99 0.40
N ILE A 26 -10.65 4.71 0.34
CA ILE A 26 -9.43 4.16 0.94
C ILE A 26 -8.37 4.12 -0.15
N ILE A 27 -7.24 4.75 0.12
CA ILE A 27 -6.06 4.79 -0.75
C ILE A 27 -4.94 4.09 0.02
N GLU A 28 -4.56 2.90 -0.42
CA GLU A 28 -3.40 2.20 0.15
C GLU A 28 -2.11 2.91 -0.27
N THR A 29 -1.25 3.19 0.69
CA THR A 29 -0.04 4.00 0.59
C THR A 29 1.14 3.22 1.16
N PRO A 30 1.67 2.22 0.43
CA PRO A 30 2.89 1.55 0.85
C PRO A 30 4.04 2.56 0.96
N PRO A 31 5.02 2.34 1.85
CA PRO A 31 6.12 3.27 2.06
C PRO A 31 6.88 3.54 0.75
N LEU A 32 7.23 4.81 0.52
CA LEU A 32 8.02 5.22 -0.63
C LEU A 32 9.51 5.12 -0.30
N VAL A 33 10.34 4.73 -1.26
CA VAL A 33 11.80 4.69 -1.09
C VAL A 33 12.40 5.89 -1.82
N VAL A 34 13.25 6.65 -1.13
CA VAL A 34 14.02 7.74 -1.74
C VAL A 34 15.23 7.13 -2.45
N VAL A 35 15.37 7.38 -3.75
CA VAL A 35 16.45 6.79 -4.58
C VAL A 35 17.35 7.82 -5.23
N GLY A 36 17.08 9.10 -5.01
CA GLY A 36 17.92 10.16 -5.51
C GLY A 36 17.37 11.54 -5.21
N LEU A 37 18.05 12.56 -5.71
CA LEU A 37 17.61 13.94 -5.71
C LEU A 37 17.98 14.63 -7.03
N VAL A 38 17.21 15.66 -7.35
CA VAL A 38 17.38 16.55 -8.51
C VAL A 38 17.46 17.97 -8.01
N GLY A 39 18.49 18.68 -8.45
CA GLY A 39 18.65 20.10 -8.25
C GLY A 39 18.16 20.89 -9.45
N TYR A 40 17.37 21.92 -9.21
CA TYR A 40 16.88 22.85 -10.23
C TYR A 40 17.46 24.24 -10.03
N ILE A 41 18.01 24.80 -11.10
CA ILE A 41 18.45 26.19 -11.16
C ILE A 41 17.37 27.04 -11.82
N GLU A 42 17.27 28.30 -11.40
CA GLU A 42 16.41 29.28 -12.05
C GLU A 42 17.16 29.93 -13.21
N THR A 43 16.55 29.94 -14.39
CA THR A 43 17.06 30.62 -15.58
C THR A 43 15.99 31.59 -16.07
N PRO A 44 16.32 32.56 -16.94
CA PRO A 44 15.32 33.47 -17.51
C PRO A 44 14.19 32.76 -18.28
N ARG A 45 14.40 31.50 -18.70
CA ARG A 45 13.39 30.66 -19.39
C ARG A 45 12.62 29.73 -18.44
N GLY A 46 12.81 29.88 -17.13
CA GLY A 46 12.22 29.03 -16.09
C GLY A 46 13.24 28.09 -15.44
N LEU A 47 12.72 27.09 -14.71
CA LEU A 47 13.55 26.14 -13.97
C LEU A 47 14.19 25.13 -14.92
N ARG A 48 15.50 24.91 -14.78
CA ARG A 48 16.25 23.91 -15.53
C ARG A 48 16.86 22.90 -14.58
N ASN A 49 16.79 21.61 -14.93
CA ASN A 49 17.52 20.57 -14.20
C ASN A 49 19.03 20.87 -14.29
N PHE A 50 19.67 20.98 -13.14
CA PHE A 50 21.10 21.22 -13.00
C PHE A 50 21.87 19.91 -12.88
N LYS A 51 21.55 19.11 -11.86
CA LYS A 51 22.18 17.81 -11.61
C LYS A 51 21.16 16.84 -11.02
N THR A 52 21.39 15.55 -11.25
CA THR A 52 20.65 14.46 -10.61
C THR A 52 21.64 13.51 -9.96
N ILE A 53 21.45 13.26 -8.66
CA ILE A 53 22.25 12.30 -7.90
C ILE A 53 21.33 11.14 -7.51
N PHE A 54 21.72 9.91 -7.86
CA PHE A 54 21.05 8.70 -7.43
C PHE A 54 21.77 8.05 -6.24
N ALA A 55 21.06 7.22 -5.50
CA ALA A 55 21.58 6.39 -4.41
C ALA A 55 22.55 5.29 -4.91
N GLU A 56 23.25 4.64 -3.98
CA GLU A 56 24.15 3.52 -4.27
C GLU A 56 23.34 2.27 -4.61
N HIS A 57 22.38 1.93 -3.76
CA HIS A 57 21.54 0.76 -3.91
C HIS A 57 20.18 1.14 -4.47
N ILE A 58 19.89 0.67 -5.69
CA ILE A 58 18.61 0.89 -6.36
C ILE A 58 17.89 -0.43 -6.53
N SER A 59 16.69 -0.52 -5.96
CA SER A 59 15.86 -1.73 -6.03
C SER A 59 15.55 -2.15 -7.47
N ASP A 60 15.43 -3.46 -7.69
CA ASP A 60 15.08 -4.01 -9.01
C ASP A 60 13.72 -3.51 -9.52
N GLU A 61 12.77 -3.20 -8.63
CA GLU A 61 11.47 -2.62 -9.00
C GLU A 61 11.59 -1.22 -9.61
N CYS A 62 12.51 -0.42 -9.06
CA CYS A 62 12.87 0.89 -9.60
C CYS A 62 13.62 0.75 -10.92
N ARG A 63 14.60 -0.17 -11.00
CA ARG A 63 15.36 -0.45 -12.24
C ARG A 63 14.46 -0.94 -13.38
N ARG A 64 13.39 -1.68 -13.07
CA ARG A 64 12.34 -2.06 -14.04
C ARG A 64 11.72 -0.85 -14.74
N ARG A 65 11.74 0.37 -14.15
CA ARG A 65 11.24 1.60 -14.78
C ARG A 65 11.91 1.86 -16.13
N PHE A 66 13.21 1.61 -16.20
CA PHE A 66 14.11 1.88 -17.33
C PHE A 66 14.08 0.81 -18.42
N TYR A 67 13.32 -0.27 -18.21
CA TYR A 67 13.14 -1.34 -19.19
C TYR A 67 11.68 -1.45 -19.61
N LYS A 68 11.44 -1.66 -20.91
CA LYS A 68 10.16 -2.17 -21.41
C LYS A 68 10.03 -3.66 -21.10
N ASN A 69 11.05 -4.44 -21.48
CA ASN A 69 11.11 -5.90 -21.28
C ASN A 69 12.21 -6.28 -20.29
N TRP A 70 11.89 -6.34 -19.00
CA TRP A 70 12.86 -6.65 -17.93
C TRP A 70 13.52 -8.03 -18.10
N HIS A 71 12.72 -9.06 -18.37
CA HIS A 71 13.19 -10.45 -18.40
C HIS A 71 14.10 -10.78 -19.58
N LYS A 72 13.94 -10.07 -20.71
CA LYS A 72 14.80 -10.22 -21.90
C LYS A 72 16.02 -9.29 -21.88
N SER A 73 16.14 -8.42 -20.88
CA SER A 73 17.22 -7.44 -20.80
C SER A 73 18.39 -7.98 -19.98
N LYS A 74 19.61 -7.48 -20.25
CA LYS A 74 20.81 -7.75 -19.44
C LYS A 74 20.80 -7.06 -18.06
N LYS A 75 19.75 -6.27 -17.74
CA LYS A 75 19.57 -5.57 -16.45
C LYS A 75 20.83 -4.80 -16.01
N LYS A 76 21.37 -3.94 -16.89
CA LYS A 76 22.57 -3.10 -16.65
C LYS A 76 22.27 -1.66 -16.22
N ALA A 77 21.00 -1.28 -16.00
CA ALA A 77 20.64 0.05 -15.53
C ALA A 77 21.31 0.30 -14.17
N PHE A 78 21.91 1.48 -14.04
CA PHE A 78 22.66 1.98 -12.87
C PHE A 78 23.90 1.21 -12.46
N THR A 79 24.28 0.10 -13.11
CA THR A 79 25.43 -0.71 -12.63
C THR A 79 26.76 0.05 -12.61
N LYS A 80 26.99 0.95 -13.56
CA LYS A 80 28.18 1.82 -13.57
C LYS A 80 28.06 2.99 -12.57
N TYR A 81 26.83 3.45 -12.33
CA TYR A 81 26.58 4.58 -11.44
C TYR A 81 26.75 4.14 -9.98
N CYS A 82 26.21 2.99 -9.58
CA CYS A 82 26.36 2.43 -8.24
C CYS A 82 27.84 2.26 -7.86
N LYS A 83 28.70 1.84 -8.80
CA LYS A 83 30.15 1.73 -8.57
C LYS A 83 30.82 3.07 -8.19
N LYS A 84 30.28 4.21 -8.62
CA LYS A 84 30.82 5.53 -8.24
C LYS A 84 30.72 5.79 -6.73
N TRP A 85 29.76 5.18 -6.05
CA TRP A 85 29.65 5.27 -4.60
C TRP A 85 30.69 4.42 -3.87
N GLN A 86 31.36 3.50 -4.57
CA GLN A 86 32.39 2.62 -4.02
C GLN A 86 33.79 3.19 -4.30
N ASP A 87 34.01 3.69 -5.51
CA ASP A 87 35.28 4.27 -5.96
C ASP A 87 35.57 5.63 -5.28
N GLU A 88 36.81 5.86 -4.81
CA GLU A 88 37.19 7.14 -4.17
C GLU A 88 37.02 8.35 -5.08
N ALA A 89 37.42 8.23 -6.35
CA ALA A 89 37.24 9.29 -7.34
C ALA A 89 35.75 9.59 -7.60
N GLY A 90 34.90 8.56 -7.58
CA GLY A 90 33.46 8.68 -7.72
C GLY A 90 32.82 9.39 -6.53
N LYS A 91 33.21 9.01 -5.30
CA LYS A 91 32.78 9.70 -4.06
C LYS A 91 33.15 11.18 -4.08
N LYS A 92 34.41 11.51 -4.43
CA LYS A 92 34.85 12.91 -4.57
C LYS A 92 34.01 13.70 -5.58
N GLN A 93 33.62 13.06 -6.69
CA GLN A 93 32.74 13.69 -7.68
C GLN A 93 31.32 13.91 -7.14
N LEU A 94 30.76 12.94 -6.42
CA LEU A 94 29.43 13.06 -5.80
C LEU A 94 29.42 14.18 -4.75
N GLU A 95 30.45 14.30 -3.93
CA GLU A 95 30.58 15.41 -2.97
C GLU A 95 30.61 16.77 -3.68
N LYS A 96 31.40 16.89 -4.76
CA LYS A 96 31.39 18.11 -5.58
C LYS A 96 30.00 18.41 -6.15
N ASP A 97 29.24 17.38 -6.54
CA ASP A 97 27.89 17.54 -7.06
C ASP A 97 26.93 18.01 -5.96
N PHE A 98 27.00 17.45 -4.75
CA PHE A 98 26.24 17.92 -3.59
C PHE A 98 26.56 19.38 -3.25
N VAL A 99 27.84 19.75 -3.16
CA VAL A 99 28.27 21.13 -2.91
C VAL A 99 27.77 22.08 -4.00
N SER A 100 27.86 21.67 -5.27
CA SER A 100 27.35 22.45 -6.40
C SER A 100 25.83 22.63 -6.32
N MET A 101 25.09 21.61 -5.90
CA MET A 101 23.64 21.72 -5.69
C MET A 101 23.30 22.72 -4.60
N LYS A 102 24.02 22.70 -3.47
CA LYS A 102 23.80 23.67 -2.38
C LYS A 102 24.04 25.11 -2.84
N LYS A 103 25.04 25.33 -3.69
CA LYS A 103 25.45 26.67 -4.16
C LYS A 103 24.54 27.25 -5.24
N TYR A 104 24.19 26.44 -6.25
CA TYR A 104 23.55 26.98 -7.47
C TYR A 104 22.04 26.72 -7.53
N CYS A 105 21.53 25.64 -6.92
CA CYS A 105 20.13 25.28 -7.08
C CYS A 105 19.22 26.15 -6.22
N LYS A 106 18.07 26.52 -6.77
CA LYS A 106 16.98 27.19 -6.03
C LYS A 106 16.00 26.19 -5.44
N ILE A 107 15.77 25.09 -6.15
CA ILE A 107 14.79 24.07 -5.77
C ILE A 107 15.45 22.70 -5.76
N ILE A 108 15.21 21.95 -4.69
CA ILE A 108 15.63 20.55 -4.55
C ILE A 108 14.38 19.68 -4.55
N ARG A 109 14.42 18.61 -5.35
CA ARG A 109 13.39 17.58 -5.38
C ARG A 109 14.03 16.23 -5.11
N VAL A 110 13.38 15.38 -4.32
CA VAL A 110 13.77 13.99 -4.13
C VAL A 110 13.09 13.12 -5.17
N ILE A 111 13.85 12.18 -5.74
CA ILE A 111 13.33 11.11 -6.58
C ILE A 111 12.91 9.97 -5.67
N VAL A 112 11.63 9.66 -5.68
CA VAL A 112 11.07 8.56 -4.91
C VAL A 112 10.46 7.53 -5.83
N HIS A 113 10.38 6.29 -5.37
CA HIS A 113 9.59 5.26 -6.02
C HIS A 113 8.66 4.53 -5.07
N THR A 114 7.55 4.04 -5.63
CA THR A 114 6.61 3.15 -4.94
C THR A 114 7.18 1.74 -4.81
N GLN A 115 6.72 0.98 -3.81
CA GLN A 115 7.03 -0.44 -3.65
C GLN A 115 5.83 -1.27 -4.11
N MET A 116 5.88 -1.77 -5.35
CA MET A 116 4.74 -2.45 -5.96
C MET A 116 4.59 -3.90 -5.50
N LYS A 117 5.67 -4.54 -5.05
CA LYS A 117 5.61 -5.89 -4.49
C LYS A 117 4.78 -5.99 -3.21
N LEU A 118 4.65 -4.90 -2.46
CA LEU A 118 3.85 -4.85 -1.23
C LEU A 118 2.34 -4.83 -1.51
N LEU A 119 1.95 -4.55 -2.76
CA LEU A 119 0.55 -4.47 -3.17
C LEU A 119 0.11 -5.78 -3.84
N PRO A 120 -1.17 -6.18 -3.71
CA PRO A 120 -1.73 -7.35 -4.38
C PRO A 120 -2.01 -7.08 -5.87
N MET A 121 -1.00 -6.64 -6.62
CA MET A 121 -1.08 -6.28 -8.03
C MET A 121 -0.11 -7.10 -8.88
N ARG A 122 -0.52 -7.42 -10.11
CA ARG A 122 0.34 -8.09 -11.10
C ARG A 122 1.56 -7.23 -11.49
N GLN A 123 1.44 -5.91 -11.42
CA GLN A 123 2.50 -4.98 -11.80
C GLN A 123 3.63 -5.01 -10.77
N LYS A 124 4.84 -5.37 -11.20
CA LYS A 124 6.07 -5.32 -10.38
C LYS A 124 6.96 -4.11 -10.67
N LYS A 125 6.55 -3.24 -11.60
CA LYS A 125 7.31 -2.08 -12.08
C LYS A 125 6.96 -0.88 -11.20
N ALA A 126 7.92 -0.34 -10.46
CA ALA A 126 7.68 0.81 -9.60
C ALA A 126 7.26 2.06 -10.38
N HIS A 127 6.49 2.92 -9.72
CA HIS A 127 6.24 4.28 -10.19
C HIS A 127 7.32 5.18 -9.59
N ILE A 128 7.95 6.01 -10.44
CA ILE A 128 8.97 6.98 -10.02
C ILE A 128 8.37 8.37 -10.19
N MET A 129 8.55 9.23 -9.19
CA MET A 129 8.17 10.64 -9.26
C MET A 129 9.15 11.51 -8.49
N GLU A 130 9.18 12.79 -8.83
CA GLU A 130 9.90 13.81 -8.06
C GLU A 130 8.95 14.44 -7.05
N ILE A 131 9.39 14.58 -5.80
CA ILE A 131 8.70 15.31 -4.75
C ILE A 131 9.58 16.48 -4.33
N GLN A 132 9.03 17.68 -4.35
CA GLN A 132 9.77 18.88 -3.95
C GLN A 132 9.92 18.96 -2.43
N LEU A 133 11.13 19.27 -1.96
CA LEU A 133 11.38 19.58 -0.56
C LEU A 133 11.15 21.07 -0.29
N ASN A 134 10.29 21.35 0.67
CA ASN A 134 9.90 22.69 1.10
C ASN A 134 10.38 22.96 2.53
N GLY A 135 10.55 24.23 2.89
CA GLY A 135 11.08 24.66 4.20
C GLY A 135 12.61 24.67 4.27
N GLY A 136 13.18 25.48 5.17
CA GLY A 136 14.62 25.55 5.42
C GLY A 136 15.46 26.12 4.26
N SER A 137 16.78 26.14 4.47
CA SER A 137 17.75 26.55 3.45
C SER A 137 17.95 25.48 2.37
N VAL A 138 18.49 25.85 1.20
CA VAL A 138 18.81 24.87 0.14
C VAL A 138 19.84 23.84 0.64
N ALA A 139 20.80 24.27 1.47
CA ALA A 139 21.80 23.39 2.06
C ALA A 139 21.16 22.31 2.92
N GLU A 140 20.28 22.70 3.85
CA GLU A 140 19.51 21.77 4.70
C GLU A 140 18.68 20.78 3.88
N LYS A 141 18.04 21.24 2.79
CA LYS A 141 17.28 20.35 1.90
C LYS A 141 18.15 19.28 1.25
N VAL A 142 19.36 19.66 0.82
CA VAL A 142 20.31 18.72 0.22
C VAL A 142 20.80 17.72 1.27
N ASP A 143 21.11 18.19 2.48
CA ASP A 143 21.58 17.33 3.57
C ASP A 143 20.50 16.34 4.04
N TRP A 144 19.27 16.82 4.20
CA TRP A 144 18.12 15.96 4.48
C TRP A 144 17.91 14.92 3.37
N ALA A 145 17.97 15.34 2.09
CA ALA A 145 17.80 14.43 0.96
C ALA A 145 18.88 13.34 0.95
N ARG A 146 20.13 13.71 1.25
CA ARG A 146 21.27 12.79 1.35
C ARG A 146 21.07 11.79 2.48
N GLU A 147 20.65 12.24 3.65
CA GLU A 147 20.41 11.39 4.83
C GLU A 147 19.25 10.40 4.60
N LYS A 148 18.28 10.77 3.76
CA LYS A 148 17.12 9.92 3.43
C LYS A 148 17.32 9.02 2.22
N LEU A 149 18.45 9.07 1.52
CA LEU A 149 18.74 8.13 0.42
C LEU A 149 18.60 6.69 0.93
N GLU A 150 17.93 5.84 0.13
CA GLU A 150 17.66 4.42 0.38
C GLU A 150 16.71 4.13 1.54
N LYS A 151 16.35 5.14 2.33
CA LYS A 151 15.39 5.01 3.43
C LYS A 151 13.96 5.05 2.92
N GLN A 152 13.09 4.40 3.69
CA GLN A 152 11.65 4.42 3.48
C GLN A 152 11.02 5.66 4.14
N VAL A 153 10.06 6.25 3.46
CA VAL A 153 9.26 7.38 3.94
C VAL A 153 7.81 6.94 3.99
N SER A 154 7.25 6.85 5.20
CA SER A 154 5.83 6.54 5.42
C SER A 154 4.96 7.78 5.16
N VAL A 155 3.72 7.54 4.74
CA VAL A 155 2.70 8.57 4.53
C VAL A 155 2.43 9.40 5.80
N HIS A 156 2.58 8.79 6.98
CA HIS A 156 2.41 9.44 8.28
C HIS A 156 3.39 10.59 8.52
N SER A 157 4.58 10.55 7.90
CA SER A 157 5.57 11.62 8.01
C SER A 157 5.29 12.80 7.08
N VAL A 158 4.40 12.64 6.10
CA VAL A 158 4.11 13.64 5.07
C VAL A 158 2.79 14.34 5.34
N PHE A 159 1.74 13.57 5.62
CA PHE A 159 0.38 14.08 5.81
C PHE A 159 -0.07 13.85 7.25
N SER A 160 -0.91 14.76 7.75
CA SER A 160 -1.52 14.66 9.06
C SER A 160 -3.01 14.31 8.95
N GLN A 161 -3.56 13.65 9.97
CA GLN A 161 -5.00 13.47 10.07
C GLN A 161 -5.69 14.84 10.15
N ASN A 162 -6.90 14.94 9.60
CA ASN A 162 -7.66 16.18 9.49
C ASN A 162 -7.03 17.26 8.58
N GLU A 163 -5.95 17.01 7.86
CA GLU A 163 -5.49 17.98 6.86
C GLU A 163 -6.33 17.90 5.57
N MET A 164 -6.24 18.95 4.76
CA MET A 164 -6.81 19.00 3.41
C MET A 164 -5.71 18.74 2.39
N ILE A 165 -5.92 17.74 1.55
CA ILE A 165 -4.99 17.34 0.50
C ILE A 165 -5.61 17.50 -0.89
N ASP A 166 -4.76 17.54 -1.90
CA ASP A 166 -5.13 17.46 -3.29
C ASP A 166 -4.83 16.06 -3.83
N VAL A 167 -5.76 15.51 -4.61
CA VAL A 167 -5.61 14.21 -5.26
C VAL A 167 -5.44 14.42 -6.76
N ILE A 168 -4.30 14.01 -7.28
CA ILE A 168 -3.92 14.15 -8.68
C ILE A 168 -3.89 12.78 -9.34
N GLY A 169 -4.43 12.67 -10.54
CA GLY A 169 -4.24 11.48 -11.35
C GLY A 169 -5.08 11.50 -12.62
N VAL A 170 -5.40 10.32 -13.12
CA VAL A 170 -6.10 10.14 -14.40
C VAL A 170 -7.47 9.55 -14.19
N THR A 171 -8.51 10.17 -14.74
CA THR A 171 -9.90 9.71 -14.63
C THR A 171 -10.14 8.34 -15.28
N LYS A 172 -11.25 7.69 -14.94
CA LYS A 172 -11.68 6.46 -15.61
C LYS A 172 -11.83 6.70 -17.11
N GLY A 173 -11.26 5.83 -17.94
CA GLY A 173 -11.44 5.88 -19.39
C GLY A 173 -12.81 5.35 -19.78
N HIS A 174 -13.51 6.07 -20.65
CA HIS A 174 -14.79 5.63 -21.23
C HIS A 174 -14.71 5.46 -22.76
N GLY A 175 -13.52 5.60 -23.35
CA GLY A 175 -13.29 5.49 -24.79
C GLY A 175 -13.92 6.63 -25.60
N MET A 176 -14.23 6.35 -26.87
CA MET A 176 -14.95 7.26 -27.74
C MET A 176 -16.41 7.35 -27.31
N LYS A 177 -16.91 8.57 -27.04
CA LYS A 177 -18.31 8.83 -26.69
C LYS A 177 -18.92 9.89 -27.59
N GLY A 178 -20.21 9.71 -27.90
CA GLY A 178 -21.02 10.71 -28.58
C GLY A 178 -21.21 11.99 -27.73
N VAL A 179 -21.66 13.07 -28.38
CA VAL A 179 -21.79 14.41 -27.78
C VAL A 179 -22.65 14.44 -26.52
N THR A 180 -23.76 13.70 -26.50
CA THR A 180 -24.68 13.64 -25.35
C THR A 180 -24.00 13.05 -24.11
N SER A 181 -23.21 12.00 -24.25
CA SER A 181 -22.51 11.43 -23.10
C SER A 181 -21.28 12.26 -22.73
N ARG A 182 -20.53 12.78 -23.71
CA ARG A 182 -19.28 13.51 -23.45
C ARG A 182 -19.52 14.89 -22.83
N TRP A 183 -20.48 15.64 -23.37
CA TRP A 183 -20.75 17.03 -23.03
C TRP A 183 -22.10 17.25 -22.35
N HIS A 184 -22.86 16.18 -22.10
CA HIS A 184 -24.20 16.26 -21.46
C HIS A 184 -25.20 17.14 -22.23
N THR A 185 -25.07 17.20 -23.56
CA THR A 185 -26.02 17.92 -24.42
C THR A 185 -27.41 17.29 -24.37
N LYS A 186 -28.46 18.12 -24.42
CA LYS A 186 -29.85 17.65 -24.46
C LYS A 186 -30.07 16.77 -25.70
N LYS A 187 -30.76 15.64 -25.53
CA LYS A 187 -31.17 14.78 -26.65
C LYS A 187 -32.21 15.51 -27.50
N LEU A 188 -32.15 15.34 -28.81
CA LEU A 188 -33.17 15.85 -29.73
C LEU A 188 -34.49 15.06 -29.59
N PRO A 189 -35.61 15.59 -30.12
CA PRO A 189 -36.89 14.89 -30.11
C PRO A 189 -36.81 13.49 -30.74
N ARG A 190 -37.63 12.56 -30.23
CA ARG A 190 -37.62 11.15 -30.64
C ARG A 190 -37.79 10.95 -32.15
N LYS A 191 -38.59 11.81 -32.81
CA LYS A 191 -38.90 11.74 -34.25
C LYS A 191 -37.82 12.35 -35.17
N THR A 192 -36.62 12.64 -34.65
CA THR A 192 -35.53 13.21 -35.48
C THR A 192 -34.97 12.17 -36.47
N HIS A 193 -35.03 12.47 -37.76
CA HIS A 193 -34.76 11.53 -38.88
C HIS A 193 -33.32 10.95 -38.94
N LYS A 194 -32.31 11.63 -38.38
CA LYS A 194 -30.89 11.18 -38.43
C LYS A 194 -30.28 11.03 -37.04
N GLY A 195 -31.03 10.46 -36.12
CA GLY A 195 -30.61 10.19 -34.74
C GLY A 195 -30.79 11.36 -33.78
N LEU A 196 -31.05 11.02 -32.51
CA LEU A 196 -31.42 11.97 -31.46
C LEU A 196 -30.25 12.37 -30.53
N ARG A 197 -29.12 11.65 -30.57
CA ARG A 197 -27.96 11.86 -29.67
C ARG A 197 -26.86 12.69 -30.32
N LYS A 198 -27.24 13.82 -30.90
CA LYS A 198 -26.37 14.75 -31.63
C LYS A 198 -26.67 16.20 -31.24
N VAL A 199 -25.75 17.11 -31.57
CA VAL A 199 -26.02 18.54 -31.55
C VAL A 199 -26.73 18.88 -32.86
N ALA A 200 -27.82 19.65 -32.80
CA ALA A 200 -28.61 20.01 -33.99
C ALA A 200 -27.84 20.96 -34.91
N CYS A 201 -27.37 22.10 -34.39
CA CYS A 201 -26.60 23.10 -35.12
C CYS A 201 -25.17 23.16 -34.59
N ILE A 202 -24.17 23.02 -35.48
CA ILE A 202 -22.74 22.99 -35.14
C ILE A 202 -22.02 24.30 -35.48
N GLY A 203 -22.75 25.38 -35.75
CA GLY A 203 -22.20 26.70 -36.08
C GLY A 203 -23.15 27.50 -36.97
N ALA A 204 -23.03 28.82 -36.91
CA ALA A 204 -23.65 29.71 -37.89
C ALA A 204 -22.92 29.62 -39.24
N TRP A 205 -23.46 30.27 -40.28
CA TRP A 205 -22.82 30.31 -41.60
C TRP A 205 -21.45 31.01 -41.55
N HIS A 206 -21.40 32.18 -40.90
CA HIS A 206 -20.18 32.94 -40.68
C HIS A 206 -19.83 32.94 -39.19
N PRO A 207 -18.62 32.51 -38.78
CA PRO A 207 -17.47 32.12 -39.59
C PRO A 207 -17.64 30.74 -40.26
N ALA A 208 -17.06 30.58 -41.46
CA ALA A 208 -17.10 29.35 -42.27
C ALA A 208 -16.21 28.20 -41.72
N ARG A 209 -16.21 28.02 -40.40
CA ARG A 209 -15.51 26.94 -39.69
C ARG A 209 -16.25 26.58 -38.41
N VAL A 210 -16.22 25.31 -38.05
CA VAL A 210 -16.76 24.86 -36.75
C VAL A 210 -15.82 25.35 -35.64
N GLY A 211 -16.36 26.10 -34.68
CA GLY A 211 -15.59 26.57 -33.52
C GLY A 211 -15.12 25.41 -32.63
N TYR A 212 -13.94 25.56 -32.04
CA TYR A 212 -13.37 24.55 -31.13
C TYR A 212 -14.19 24.36 -29.84
N SER A 213 -14.97 25.38 -29.45
CA SER A 213 -15.85 25.36 -28.28
C SER A 213 -17.09 24.48 -28.48
N ILE A 214 -17.38 24.07 -29.71
CA ILE A 214 -18.61 23.35 -30.05
C ILE A 214 -18.49 21.89 -29.63
N ALA A 215 -19.53 21.40 -28.96
CA ALA A 215 -19.58 20.04 -28.44
C ALA A 215 -19.52 19.01 -29.58
N ARG A 216 -18.41 18.27 -29.66
CA ARG A 216 -18.20 17.17 -30.62
C ARG A 216 -17.96 15.84 -29.93
N ALA A 217 -18.33 14.75 -30.61
CA ALA A 217 -18.00 13.40 -30.17
C ALA A 217 -16.48 13.26 -30.05
N GLY A 218 -16.01 12.40 -29.16
CA GLY A 218 -14.59 12.28 -28.88
C GLY A 218 -14.30 11.41 -27.68
N GLN A 219 -13.03 11.35 -27.30
CA GLN A 219 -12.61 10.69 -26.07
C GLN A 219 -13.31 11.30 -24.85
N LYS A 220 -13.90 10.43 -24.01
CA LYS A 220 -14.40 10.77 -22.68
C LYS A 220 -13.58 10.03 -21.63
N GLY A 221 -12.98 10.79 -20.72
CA GLY A 221 -12.22 10.23 -19.62
C GLY A 221 -10.80 9.81 -20.02
N TYR A 222 -10.08 9.25 -19.06
CA TYR A 222 -8.61 9.09 -19.15
C TYR A 222 -7.89 10.45 -19.29
N HIS A 223 -8.42 11.47 -18.62
CA HIS A 223 -7.82 12.81 -18.58
C HIS A 223 -7.13 13.04 -17.25
N HIS A 224 -6.02 13.78 -17.26
CA HIS A 224 -5.36 14.24 -16.04
C HIS A 224 -6.25 15.28 -15.34
N ARG A 225 -6.51 15.08 -14.05
CA ARG A 225 -7.31 15.98 -13.21
C ARG A 225 -6.70 16.08 -11.82
N THR A 226 -6.97 17.21 -11.18
CA THR A 226 -6.62 17.48 -9.79
C THR A 226 -7.91 17.77 -9.05
N GLU A 227 -8.27 16.89 -8.12
CA GLU A 227 -9.35 17.13 -7.18
C GLU A 227 -8.77 17.80 -5.94
N LEU A 228 -9.16 19.07 -5.73
CA LEU A 228 -8.69 19.87 -4.61
C LEU A 228 -9.49 19.59 -3.34
N ASN A 229 -8.93 19.95 -2.20
CA ASN A 229 -9.66 20.12 -0.93
C ASN A 229 -10.31 18.83 -0.42
N LYS A 230 -9.58 17.72 -0.49
CA LYS A 230 -10.01 16.43 0.03
C LYS A 230 -9.56 16.30 1.48
N LYS A 231 -10.52 16.21 2.40
CA LYS A 231 -10.23 16.05 3.84
C LYS A 231 -9.75 14.63 4.13
N VAL A 232 -8.64 14.51 4.84
CA VAL A 232 -8.15 13.24 5.39
C VAL A 232 -8.88 12.94 6.69
N TYR A 233 -9.60 11.82 6.74
CA TYR A 233 -10.35 11.39 7.93
C TYR A 233 -9.54 10.51 8.85
N ARG A 234 -8.70 9.65 8.27
CA ARG A 234 -7.81 8.77 9.02
C ARG A 234 -6.60 8.45 8.17
N ILE A 235 -5.44 8.42 8.80
CA ILE A 235 -4.24 7.77 8.25
C ILE A 235 -4.05 6.52 9.09
N GLY A 236 -4.38 5.36 8.54
CA GLY A 236 -4.35 4.09 9.25
C GLY A 236 -3.04 3.36 8.98
N ARG A 237 -2.44 2.80 10.02
CA ARG A 237 -1.31 1.88 9.87
C ARG A 237 -1.75 0.59 9.20
N GLY A 238 -0.87 0.00 8.41
CA GLY A 238 -1.06 -1.34 7.86
C GLY A 238 -1.14 -2.41 8.94
N ILE A 239 -1.33 -3.66 8.51
CA ILE A 239 -1.21 -4.81 9.42
C ILE A 239 0.26 -4.90 9.81
N HIS A 240 0.55 -4.77 11.10
CA HIS A 240 1.90 -4.79 11.64
C HIS A 240 1.97 -5.68 12.87
N VAL A 241 3.19 -6.06 13.23
CA VAL A 241 3.47 -6.83 14.44
C VAL A 241 4.05 -5.88 15.46
N GLU A 242 3.42 -5.79 16.62
CA GLU A 242 3.90 -5.04 17.79
C GLU A 242 3.89 -6.02 18.97
N ASP A 243 5.00 -6.12 19.70
CA ASP A 243 5.17 -7.04 20.83
C ASP A 243 4.82 -8.52 20.52
N GLY A 244 5.15 -8.96 19.29
CA GLY A 244 4.86 -10.32 18.82
C GLY A 244 3.39 -10.59 18.46
N LYS A 245 2.50 -9.61 18.64
CA LYS A 245 1.07 -9.71 18.28
C LYS A 245 0.80 -9.02 16.95
N VAL A 246 -0.01 -9.66 16.10
CA VAL A 246 -0.41 -9.09 14.81
C VAL A 246 -1.57 -8.12 15.05
N ILE A 247 -1.29 -6.82 14.97
CA ILE A 247 -2.30 -5.77 15.13
C ILE A 247 -3.09 -5.60 13.84
N ARG A 248 -4.42 -5.74 13.95
CA ARG A 248 -5.38 -5.71 12.83
C ARG A 248 -6.56 -4.77 13.07
N ASN A 249 -6.49 -3.87 14.04
CA ASN A 249 -7.58 -3.00 14.50
C ASN A 249 -7.64 -1.62 13.79
N ASN A 250 -7.08 -1.49 12.59
CA ASN A 250 -6.96 -0.19 11.92
C ASN A 250 -8.30 0.43 11.44
N ALA A 251 -9.40 -0.32 11.49
CA ALA A 251 -10.78 0.16 11.27
C ALA A 251 -11.66 0.17 12.52
N SER A 252 -11.11 -0.13 13.69
CA SER A 252 -11.78 0.06 14.98
C SER A 252 -11.85 1.54 15.36
N THR A 253 -12.77 1.92 16.25
CA THR A 253 -12.88 3.30 16.75
C THR A 253 -13.11 3.31 18.26
N ASN A 254 -13.09 4.49 18.88
CA ASN A 254 -13.39 4.61 20.32
C ASN A 254 -14.81 4.13 20.67
N TYR A 255 -15.75 4.26 19.72
CA TYR A 255 -17.16 3.88 19.89
C TYR A 255 -17.46 2.46 19.39
N ASP A 256 -16.57 1.90 18.57
CA ASP A 256 -16.67 0.55 18.02
C ASP A 256 -15.39 -0.23 18.36
N PRO A 257 -15.38 -0.93 19.51
CA PRO A 257 -14.20 -1.63 20.00
C PRO A 257 -13.91 -2.92 19.24
N THR A 258 -14.79 -3.33 18.31
CA THR A 258 -14.61 -4.56 17.53
C THR A 258 -13.30 -4.50 16.76
N GLU A 259 -12.42 -5.48 16.98
CA GLU A 259 -11.15 -5.57 16.27
C GLU A 259 -11.39 -5.93 14.79
N LYS A 260 -11.22 -4.94 13.91
CA LYS A 260 -11.43 -5.13 12.47
C LYS A 260 -10.47 -4.31 11.63
N THR A 261 -10.11 -4.89 10.49
CA THR A 261 -9.29 -4.22 9.48
C THR A 261 -10.15 -3.40 8.53
N ILE A 262 -9.55 -2.40 7.87
CA ILE A 262 -10.23 -1.61 6.84
C ILE A 262 -10.67 -2.43 5.61
N THR A 263 -10.11 -3.62 5.44
CA THR A 263 -10.48 -4.56 4.40
C THR A 263 -11.87 -5.13 4.71
N PRO A 264 -12.89 -4.90 3.85
CA PRO A 264 -14.22 -5.44 4.09
C PRO A 264 -14.25 -6.95 3.90
N LEU A 265 -15.32 -7.61 4.36
CA LEU A 265 -15.48 -9.06 4.19
C LEU A 265 -15.38 -9.49 2.71
N GLY A 266 -14.44 -10.39 2.43
CA GLY A 266 -14.11 -10.86 1.08
C GLY A 266 -13.14 -9.95 0.30
N GLY A 267 -12.64 -8.88 0.91
CA GLY A 267 -11.73 -7.91 0.30
C GLY A 267 -12.45 -6.78 -0.45
N PHE A 268 -11.70 -5.76 -0.87
CA PHE A 268 -12.24 -4.73 -1.73
C PHE A 268 -12.46 -5.28 -3.15
N PRO A 269 -13.67 -5.14 -3.74
CA PRO A 269 -13.97 -5.76 -5.03
C PRO A 269 -13.04 -5.28 -6.14
N GLN A 270 -12.44 -6.20 -6.89
CA GLN A 270 -11.44 -5.93 -7.93
C GLN A 270 -10.15 -5.24 -7.44
N TYR A 271 -9.97 -5.06 -6.12
CA TYR A 271 -8.75 -4.56 -5.51
C TYR A 271 -8.00 -5.71 -4.82
N GLY A 272 -8.60 -6.29 -3.78
CA GLY A 272 -7.98 -7.24 -2.86
C GLY A 272 -8.01 -6.70 -1.42
N GLU A 273 -7.12 -7.22 -0.59
CA GLU A 273 -6.91 -6.78 0.79
C GLU A 273 -6.04 -5.52 0.82
N VAL A 274 -6.22 -4.68 1.85
CA VAL A 274 -5.38 -3.52 2.16
C VAL A 274 -4.55 -3.88 3.39
N ASN A 275 -3.27 -4.16 3.16
CA ASN A 275 -2.36 -4.66 4.18
C ASN A 275 -1.31 -3.63 4.60
N ASN A 276 -1.06 -2.62 3.76
CA ASN A 276 -0.15 -1.52 4.06
C ASN A 276 -0.87 -0.33 4.69
N ASP A 277 -0.11 0.68 5.11
CA ASP A 277 -0.65 1.98 5.53
C ASP A 277 -1.62 2.52 4.49
N PHE A 278 -2.65 3.23 4.93
CA PHE A 278 -3.65 3.81 4.03
C PHE A 278 -4.10 5.19 4.48
N VAL A 279 -4.57 5.97 3.50
CA VAL A 279 -5.24 7.24 3.73
C VAL A 279 -6.72 7.08 3.41
N MET A 280 -7.57 7.40 4.39
CA MET A 280 -9.01 7.50 4.23
C MET A 280 -9.38 8.94 3.91
N VAL A 281 -9.94 9.14 2.72
CA VAL A 281 -10.26 10.46 2.18
C VAL A 281 -11.78 10.62 2.04
N LYS A 282 -12.29 11.80 2.39
CA LYS A 282 -13.71 12.15 2.22
C LYS A 282 -14.14 12.04 0.75
N GLY A 283 -15.24 11.33 0.52
CA GLY A 283 -15.93 11.23 -0.76
C GLY A 283 -15.23 10.29 -1.74
N CYS A 284 -15.55 10.47 -3.03
CA CYS A 284 -14.88 9.77 -4.13
C CYS A 284 -13.57 10.45 -4.51
N VAL A 285 -12.72 9.73 -5.23
CA VAL A 285 -11.55 10.27 -5.94
C VAL A 285 -11.57 9.82 -7.39
N LEU A 286 -10.95 10.61 -8.26
CA LEU A 286 -10.78 10.29 -9.68
C LEU A 286 -10.12 8.93 -9.90
N GLY A 287 -10.51 8.29 -11.00
CA GLY A 287 -9.85 7.09 -11.49
C GLY A 287 -10.65 5.80 -11.26
N THR A 288 -9.95 4.69 -11.43
CA THR A 288 -10.48 3.34 -11.20
C THR A 288 -9.83 2.74 -9.97
N ARG A 289 -10.40 1.66 -9.44
CA ARG A 289 -9.70 0.81 -8.45
C ARG A 289 -8.32 0.39 -9.02
N LYS A 290 -7.32 0.20 -8.15
CA LYS A 290 -5.92 -0.11 -8.49
C LYS A 290 -5.16 0.98 -9.27
N ARG A 291 -5.74 2.17 -9.46
CA ARG A 291 -5.04 3.26 -10.15
C ARG A 291 -4.10 3.98 -9.19
N VAL A 292 -2.87 4.23 -9.64
CA VAL A 292 -1.94 5.10 -8.93
C VAL A 292 -2.48 6.53 -8.87
N LEU A 293 -2.41 7.14 -7.69
CA LEU A 293 -2.78 8.52 -7.44
C LEU A 293 -1.59 9.23 -6.80
N THR A 294 -1.41 10.49 -7.14
CA THR A 294 -0.43 11.36 -6.51
C THR A 294 -1.18 12.25 -5.51
N LEU A 295 -0.86 12.10 -4.23
CA LEU A 295 -1.35 12.97 -3.18
C LEU A 295 -0.40 14.14 -3.02
N ARG A 296 -0.93 15.35 -2.92
CA ARG A 296 -0.15 16.57 -2.74
C ARG A 296 -0.75 17.36 -1.57
N LYS A 297 0.10 18.02 -0.77
CA LYS A 297 -0.39 19.04 0.16
C LYS A 297 -1.16 20.12 -0.61
N SER A 298 -2.19 20.69 0.02
CA SER A 298 -2.93 21.77 -0.62
C SER A 298 -2.01 22.93 -0.98
N LEU A 299 -2.26 23.54 -2.15
CA LEU A 299 -1.60 24.79 -2.53
C LEU A 299 -2.24 26.01 -1.85
N LEU A 300 -3.42 25.82 -1.25
CA LEU A 300 -4.18 26.88 -0.59
C LEU A 300 -4.11 26.70 0.92
N VAL A 301 -3.94 27.81 1.63
CA VAL A 301 -4.12 27.83 3.09
C VAL A 301 -5.61 27.77 3.37
N HIS A 302 -6.05 26.75 4.09
CA HIS A 302 -7.46 26.57 4.40
C HIS A 302 -7.81 27.12 5.78
N THR A 303 -8.73 28.07 5.81
CA THR A 303 -9.21 28.73 7.05
C THR A 303 -10.68 28.45 7.35
N SER A 304 -11.41 27.82 6.41
CA SER A 304 -12.83 27.53 6.61
C SER A 304 -13.06 26.56 7.76
N ARG A 305 -14.16 26.74 8.51
CA ARG A 305 -14.56 25.84 9.61
C ARG A 305 -14.59 24.37 9.19
N LYS A 306 -15.13 24.07 8.00
CA LYS A 306 -15.15 22.71 7.42
C LYS A 306 -13.74 22.12 7.21
N ALA A 307 -12.77 22.95 6.86
CA ALA A 307 -11.40 22.51 6.62
C ALA A 307 -10.61 22.34 7.92
N LEU A 308 -10.88 23.15 8.95
CA LEU A 308 -10.21 23.07 10.26
C LEU A 308 -10.86 22.08 11.23
N GLU A 309 -12.05 21.56 10.88
CA GLU A 309 -12.81 20.62 11.70
C GLU A 309 -12.01 19.36 12.05
N ALA A 310 -11.86 19.06 13.34
CA ALA A 310 -11.34 17.78 13.79
C ALA A 310 -12.40 16.69 13.52
N VAL A 311 -12.00 15.60 12.87
CA VAL A 311 -12.88 14.49 12.54
C VAL A 311 -12.62 13.34 13.47
N GLU A 312 -13.62 13.01 14.27
CA GLU A 312 -13.69 11.78 15.05
C GLU A 312 -14.68 10.82 14.38
N LEU A 313 -14.22 9.60 14.14
CA LEU A 313 -15.02 8.54 13.51
C LEU A 313 -15.66 7.69 14.61
N LYS A 314 -16.98 7.50 14.52
CA LYS A 314 -17.73 6.60 15.41
C LYS A 314 -17.81 5.18 14.86
N PHE A 315 -17.84 5.05 13.54
CA PHE A 315 -17.97 3.74 12.90
C PHE A 315 -17.34 3.74 11.52
N ILE A 316 -16.74 2.61 11.16
CA ILE A 316 -16.23 2.34 9.81
C ILE A 316 -16.87 1.04 9.36
N ASP A 317 -17.56 1.10 8.23
CA ASP A 317 -18.24 -0.05 7.68
C ASP A 317 -17.27 -1.00 6.97
N THR A 318 -17.24 -2.25 7.41
CA THR A 318 -16.40 -3.34 6.87
C THR A 318 -17.25 -4.48 6.30
N THR A 319 -18.56 -4.27 6.12
CA THR A 319 -19.41 -5.24 5.41
C THR A 319 -18.94 -5.51 4.00
N SER A 320 -19.25 -6.72 3.50
CA SER A 320 -18.87 -7.11 2.14
C SER A 320 -19.42 -6.15 1.08
N LYS A 321 -18.57 -5.79 0.12
CA LYS A 321 -18.91 -4.89 -1.00
C LYS A 321 -19.13 -5.63 -2.33
N PHE A 322 -19.11 -6.97 -2.32
CA PHE A 322 -19.43 -7.79 -3.49
C PHE A 322 -20.93 -7.98 -3.71
N GLY A 323 -21.75 -7.66 -2.70
CA GLY A 323 -23.20 -7.64 -2.72
C GLY A 323 -23.72 -6.77 -1.58
N HIS A 324 -24.82 -7.18 -0.97
CA HIS A 324 -25.37 -6.53 0.23
C HIS A 324 -24.89 -7.27 1.48
N GLY A 325 -23.73 -6.88 2.01
CA GLY A 325 -23.21 -7.49 3.24
C GLY A 325 -23.93 -6.98 4.48
N CYS A 326 -24.35 -7.90 5.37
CA CYS A 326 -25.01 -7.57 6.63
C CYS A 326 -24.08 -7.65 7.86
N PHE A 327 -22.93 -8.31 7.74
CA PHE A 327 -22.00 -8.57 8.84
C PHE A 327 -20.74 -7.73 8.71
N GLN A 328 -20.24 -7.20 9.83
CA GLN A 328 -19.00 -6.43 9.88
C GLN A 328 -17.76 -7.32 9.95
N THR A 329 -17.86 -8.45 10.66
CA THR A 329 -16.74 -9.40 10.84
C THR A 329 -17.12 -10.83 10.43
N ALA A 330 -16.09 -11.64 10.16
CA ALA A 330 -16.29 -13.06 9.85
C ALA A 330 -16.78 -13.84 11.08
N GLN A 331 -16.36 -13.43 12.27
CA GLN A 331 -16.81 -14.02 13.54
C GLN A 331 -18.29 -13.76 13.77
N GLU A 332 -18.75 -12.52 13.59
CA GLU A 332 -20.17 -12.14 13.67
C GLU A 332 -21.01 -12.95 12.67
N LYS A 333 -20.56 -13.06 11.41
CA LYS A 333 -21.24 -13.88 10.40
C LYS A 333 -21.35 -15.34 10.84
N ARG A 334 -20.26 -15.93 11.34
CA ARG A 334 -20.25 -17.34 11.79
C ARG A 334 -21.20 -17.54 12.96
N ALA A 335 -21.15 -16.68 13.97
CA ALA A 335 -22.01 -16.77 15.15
C ALA A 335 -23.50 -16.67 14.79
N PHE A 336 -23.85 -15.80 13.83
CA PHE A 336 -25.22 -15.70 13.35
C PHE A 336 -25.64 -16.92 12.51
N MET A 337 -24.80 -17.33 11.55
CA MET A 337 -25.13 -18.39 10.59
C MET A 337 -25.06 -19.79 11.21
N SER A 338 -24.28 -20.02 12.26
CA SER A 338 -24.21 -21.33 12.94
C SER A 338 -25.50 -21.72 13.65
N LEU A 339 -26.42 -20.76 13.85
CA LEU A 339 -27.76 -21.02 14.38
C LEU A 339 -28.73 -21.53 13.29
N LEU A 340 -28.34 -21.46 12.02
CA LEU A 340 -29.13 -21.96 10.90
C LEU A 340 -28.71 -23.39 10.56
N PRO A 341 -29.64 -24.25 10.09
CA PRO A 341 -29.28 -25.58 9.65
C PRO A 341 -28.25 -25.50 8.51
N PRO A 342 -27.20 -26.33 8.52
CA PRO A 342 -26.20 -26.32 7.46
C PRO A 342 -26.89 -26.62 6.12
N PRO A 343 -26.45 -25.97 5.02
CA PRO A 343 -26.92 -26.36 3.70
C PRO A 343 -26.60 -27.86 3.50
N THR A 344 -27.56 -28.61 2.99
CA THR A 344 -27.57 -30.09 2.93
C THR A 344 -26.32 -30.75 2.34
N ALA A 345 -25.49 -30.00 1.59
CA ALA A 345 -24.23 -30.47 1.03
C ALA A 345 -23.02 -30.39 2.00
N GLU A 346 -23.04 -29.51 3.01
CA GLU A 346 -21.88 -29.29 3.90
C GLU A 346 -21.86 -30.24 5.11
N ALA A 347 -23.02 -30.75 5.55
CA ALA A 347 -23.10 -31.72 6.65
C ALA A 347 -22.32 -33.02 6.36
N LEU A 348 -22.37 -33.51 5.12
CA LEU A 348 -21.61 -34.69 4.68
C LEU A 348 -20.09 -34.47 4.68
N THR A 349 -19.64 -33.22 4.47
CA THR A 349 -18.20 -32.91 4.37
C THR A 349 -17.55 -32.65 5.73
N LEU A 350 -18.31 -32.16 6.72
CA LEU A 350 -17.77 -31.79 8.02
C LEU A 350 -17.51 -33.02 8.88
N ASP A 351 -18.42 -34.00 8.84
CA ASP A 351 -18.23 -35.31 9.50
C ASP A 351 -17.06 -36.09 8.86
N ALA A 352 -16.94 -36.05 7.54
CA ALA A 352 -15.83 -36.68 6.82
C ALA A 352 -14.48 -36.01 7.14
N LEU A 353 -14.44 -34.67 7.24
CA LEU A 353 -13.24 -33.93 7.61
C LEU A 353 -12.85 -34.14 9.08
N GLN A 354 -13.82 -34.18 10.00
CA GLN A 354 -13.55 -34.47 11.41
C GLN A 354 -13.03 -35.90 11.62
N GLY A 355 -13.57 -36.87 10.86
CA GLY A 355 -13.05 -38.24 10.82
C GLY A 355 -11.59 -38.27 10.36
N ALA A 356 -11.29 -37.64 9.21
CA ALA A 356 -9.94 -37.60 8.66
C ALA A 356 -8.93 -36.90 9.59
N LEU A 357 -9.34 -35.84 10.29
CA LEU A 357 -8.47 -35.11 11.22
C LEU A 357 -8.17 -35.92 12.48
N LYS A 358 -9.15 -36.66 13.01
CA LYS A 358 -8.95 -37.59 14.14
C LYS A 358 -8.01 -38.73 13.76
N GLU A 359 -8.18 -39.29 12.57
CA GLU A 359 -7.34 -40.38 12.07
C GLU A 359 -5.89 -39.92 11.85
N GLN A 360 -5.69 -38.70 11.32
CA GLN A 360 -4.36 -38.10 11.20
C GLN A 360 -3.71 -37.78 12.55
N ALA A 361 -4.49 -37.29 13.53
CA ALA A 361 -3.98 -37.02 14.87
C ALA A 361 -3.53 -38.30 15.57
N ALA A 362 -4.34 -39.37 15.52
CA ALA A 362 -4.00 -40.68 16.09
C ALA A 362 -2.75 -41.29 15.43
N ALA A 363 -2.62 -41.19 14.10
CA ALA A 363 -1.44 -41.66 13.39
C ALA A 363 -0.16 -40.86 13.73
N LEU A 364 -0.29 -39.59 14.10
CA LEU A 364 0.83 -38.74 14.49
C LEU A 364 1.27 -39.03 15.93
N GLU A 365 0.32 -39.24 16.85
CA GLU A 365 0.60 -39.64 18.23
C GLU A 365 1.35 -40.97 18.27
N LEU A 366 0.89 -41.98 17.51
CA LEU A 366 1.52 -43.29 17.45
C LEU A 366 2.97 -43.22 16.91
N LYS A 367 3.22 -42.37 15.90
CA LYS A 367 4.58 -42.11 15.39
C LYS A 367 5.49 -41.40 16.38
N ILE A 368 4.92 -40.52 17.22
CA ILE A 368 5.67 -39.82 18.27
C ILE A 368 6.04 -40.83 19.37
N GLU A 369 5.10 -41.66 19.80
CA GLU A 369 5.34 -42.72 20.79
C GLU A 369 6.40 -43.72 20.32
N GLU A 370 6.33 -44.18 19.07
CA GLU A 370 7.34 -45.07 18.48
C GLU A 370 8.75 -44.45 18.51
N LYS A 371 8.88 -43.18 18.11
CA LYS A 371 10.16 -42.45 18.13
C LYS A 371 10.71 -42.23 19.53
N ILE A 372 9.84 -41.90 20.49
CA ILE A 372 10.24 -41.73 21.89
C ILE A 372 10.75 -43.07 22.43
N THR A 373 10.03 -44.16 22.15
CA THR A 373 10.39 -45.50 22.61
C THR A 373 11.71 -45.98 22.01
N SER A 374 11.96 -45.72 20.72
CA SER A 374 13.23 -46.07 20.07
C SER A 374 14.40 -45.28 20.68
N ALA A 375 14.22 -43.97 20.90
CA ALA A 375 15.25 -43.13 21.51
C ALA A 375 15.58 -43.55 22.94
N PHE A 376 14.57 -43.94 23.74
CA PHE A 376 14.82 -44.49 25.08
C PHE A 376 15.60 -45.80 25.04
N LYS A 377 15.34 -46.65 24.05
CA LYS A 377 16.05 -47.93 23.90
C LYS A 377 17.52 -47.73 23.54
N GLU A 378 17.81 -46.83 22.60
CA GLU A 378 19.19 -46.44 22.24
C GLU A 378 19.96 -45.91 23.44
N VAL A 379 19.38 -44.97 24.20
CA VAL A 379 20.01 -44.42 25.41
C VAL A 379 20.23 -45.50 26.47
N SER A 380 19.30 -46.45 26.62
CA SER A 380 19.45 -47.56 27.57
C SER A 380 20.58 -48.51 27.17
N GLU A 381 20.75 -48.80 25.88
CA GLU A 381 21.84 -49.63 25.35
C GLU A 381 23.20 -48.95 25.55
N GLU A 382 23.29 -47.64 25.28
CA GLU A 382 24.50 -46.85 25.56
C GLU A 382 24.89 -46.87 27.04
N ILE A 383 23.91 -46.69 27.94
CA ILE A 383 24.15 -46.75 29.39
C ILE A 383 24.64 -48.15 29.81
N SER A 384 24.11 -49.21 29.21
CA SER A 384 24.56 -50.58 29.47
C SER A 384 26.01 -50.79 29.02
N GLY A 385 26.36 -50.35 27.81
CA GLY A 385 27.73 -50.44 27.29
C GLY A 385 28.74 -49.65 28.15
N ILE A 386 28.34 -48.48 28.66
CA ILE A 386 29.18 -47.70 29.59
C ILE A 386 29.40 -48.46 30.91
N LYS A 387 28.37 -49.13 31.45
CA LYS A 387 28.50 -49.93 32.68
C LYS A 387 29.46 -51.10 32.51
N GLU A 388 29.39 -51.81 31.38
CA GLU A 388 30.32 -52.90 31.06
C GLU A 388 31.75 -52.39 30.97
N LEU A 389 32.00 -51.30 30.25
CA LEU A 389 33.33 -50.66 30.16
C LEU A 389 33.89 -50.27 31.53
N ILE A 390 33.05 -49.74 32.43
CA ILE A 390 33.46 -49.42 33.80
C ILE A 390 33.83 -50.68 34.58
N GLN A 391 33.07 -51.78 34.44
CA GLN A 391 33.40 -53.06 35.07
C GLN A 391 34.73 -53.62 34.57
N THR A 392 34.94 -53.67 33.25
CA THR A 392 36.20 -54.18 32.66
C THR A 392 37.40 -53.35 33.13
N ARG A 393 37.26 -52.02 33.14
CA ARG A 393 38.34 -51.13 33.59
C ARG A 393 38.64 -51.23 35.07
N ASN A 394 37.62 -51.45 35.90
CA ASN A 394 37.80 -51.71 37.33
C ASN A 394 38.47 -53.07 37.59
N GLN A 395 38.20 -54.07 36.74
CA GLN A 395 38.84 -55.37 36.82
C GLN A 395 40.32 -55.31 36.40
N GLN A 396 40.64 -54.64 35.29
CA GLN A 396 42.03 -54.34 34.91
C GLN A 396 42.77 -53.59 36.00
N ARG A 397 42.17 -52.54 36.59
CA ARG A 397 42.79 -51.83 37.73
C ARG A 397 43.08 -52.72 38.93
N ARG A 398 42.23 -53.72 39.20
CA ARG A 398 42.48 -54.70 40.27
C ARG A 398 43.63 -55.62 39.91
N GLU A 399 43.71 -56.07 38.66
CA GLU A 399 44.81 -56.90 38.15
C GLU A 399 46.14 -56.12 38.17
N ASP A 400 46.16 -54.88 37.67
CA ASP A 400 47.33 -53.98 37.71
C ASP A 400 47.80 -53.72 39.16
N LEU A 401 46.88 -53.54 40.11
CA LEU A 401 47.22 -53.37 41.52
C LEU A 401 47.82 -54.66 42.12
N VAL A 402 47.31 -55.83 41.75
CA VAL A 402 47.86 -57.12 42.22
C VAL A 402 49.27 -57.36 41.64
N GLU A 403 49.52 -56.90 40.41
CA GLU A 403 50.84 -57.00 39.77
C GLU A 403 51.85 -56.01 40.38
N ALA A 404 51.43 -54.79 40.73
CA ALA A 404 52.27 -53.78 41.38
C ALA A 404 52.71 -54.12 42.82
N PHE A 405 52.11 -55.13 43.47
CA PHE A 405 52.50 -55.62 44.80
C PHE A 405 53.39 -56.88 44.77
N LYS A 406 53.83 -57.33 43.58
CA LYS A 406 54.69 -58.52 43.40
C LYS A 406 56.19 -58.24 43.28
N ASP A 407 56.60 -56.97 43.31
CA ASP A 407 57.98 -56.51 43.49
C ASP A 407 58.13 -55.80 44.84
#